data_AF-A0A9P4MAI6-F1
#
_entry.id   AF-A0A9P4MAI6-F1
#
_cell.length_a   1.000
_cell.length_b   1.000
_cell.length_c   1.000
_cell.angle_alpha   90.00
_cell.angle_beta   90.00
_cell.angle_gamma   90.00
#
_symmetry.space_group_name_H-M   'P 1'
#
loop_
_entity.id
_entity.type
_entity.pdbx_description
1 polymer ?
#
loop_
_entity_poly.entity_id
_entity_poly.type
_entity_poly.pdbx_seq_one_letter_code
_entity_poly.pdbx_strand_id
1 'polypeptide(L)'
;MANAKQVETSLLTEHLRYTPLTILDDIINTVNLLVNRAVDAVETGLLTADPETLGFAERAAAEHAGREADEYGQDFYPEMRPEIEEGVHKLETLLATNVDRNFDKFEIFALRNIFAVEPDLVPWVRLGHYQDLNLPSPASSDPNITPESLRLLRRKLQETRKLHSALAAEKARNDALLSQLRSLITPQTTKTEPQSSPASMIHSSSTVTAPPDSVLSFLTSTLAART
;
A
#
# COMPACT_ATOMS: atom_id res chain seq x y z
N MET A 1 0.87 38.46 3.52
CA MET A 1 2.18 38.00 3.03
C MET A 1 2.47 36.67 3.71
N ALA A 2 2.78 35.61 2.98
CA ALA A 2 3.09 34.32 3.59
C ALA A 2 4.29 34.46 4.53
N ASN A 3 4.23 33.84 5.70
CA ASN A 3 5.32 33.84 6.67
C ASN A 3 6.54 33.14 6.03
N ALA A 4 7.76 33.67 6.16
CA ALA A 4 8.96 33.11 5.52
C ALA A 4 9.16 31.62 5.86
N LYS A 5 8.88 31.24 7.12
CA LYS A 5 8.89 29.84 7.57
C LYS A 5 7.85 28.95 6.87
N GLN A 6 6.71 29.52 6.50
CA GLN A 6 5.66 28.81 5.79
C GLN A 6 6.06 28.56 4.33
N VAL A 7 6.79 29.50 3.71
CA VAL A 7 7.34 29.32 2.36
C VAL A 7 8.46 28.28 2.36
N GLU A 8 9.35 28.35 3.35
CA GLU A 8 10.43 27.36 3.56
C GLU A 8 9.87 25.94 3.75
N THR A 9 8.90 25.77 4.65
CA THR A 9 8.25 24.46 4.87
C THR A 9 7.52 23.98 3.62
N SER A 10 6.91 24.86 2.83
CA SER A 10 6.31 24.49 1.54
C SER A 10 7.36 24.03 0.53
N LEU A 11 8.51 24.70 0.49
CA LEU A 11 9.61 24.37 -0.42
C LEU A 11 10.23 23.02 -0.06
N LEU A 12 10.50 22.80 1.23
CA LEU A 12 11.06 21.55 1.74
C LEU A 12 10.08 20.39 1.57
N THR A 13 8.79 20.60 1.85
CA THR A 13 7.76 19.56 1.65
C THR A 13 7.62 19.18 0.19
N GLU A 14 7.69 20.15 -0.71
CA GLU A 14 7.67 19.88 -2.14
C GLU A 14 8.92 19.12 -2.61
N HIS A 15 10.10 19.50 -2.11
CA HIS A 15 11.36 18.85 -2.44
C HIS A 15 11.40 17.39 -1.96
N LEU A 16 11.05 17.16 -0.70
CA LEU A 16 11.08 15.84 -0.07
C LEU A 16 9.88 14.98 -0.45
N ARG A 17 8.79 15.59 -0.91
CA ARG A 17 7.46 14.97 -1.13
C ARG A 17 6.76 14.50 0.15
N TYR A 18 7.27 14.90 1.30
CA TYR A 18 6.71 14.70 2.63
C TYR A 18 7.17 15.82 3.56
N THR A 19 6.50 16.02 4.69
CA THR A 19 6.92 16.99 5.70
C THR A 19 8.21 16.54 6.39
N PRO A 20 9.22 17.41 6.59
CA PRO A 20 10.42 17.07 7.35
C PRO A 20 10.12 16.49 8.75
N LEU A 21 8.98 16.85 9.35
CA LEU A 21 8.53 16.28 10.61
C LEU A 21 8.27 14.76 10.51
N THR A 22 7.73 14.28 9.39
CA THR A 22 7.39 12.86 9.21
C THR A 22 8.60 11.95 9.30
N ILE A 23 9.74 12.34 8.72
CA ILE A 23 10.96 11.51 8.81
C ILE A 23 11.53 11.50 10.24
N LEU A 24 11.38 12.60 10.97
CA LEU A 24 11.81 12.67 12.37
C LEU A 24 10.92 11.80 13.26
N ASP A 25 9.59 11.86 13.06
CA ASP A 25 8.63 10.99 13.73
C ASP A 25 8.94 9.51 13.48
N ASP A 26 9.19 9.13 12.22
CA ASP A 26 9.56 7.76 11.86
C ASP A 26 10.86 7.32 12.54
N ILE A 27 11.89 8.18 12.58
CA ILE A 27 13.15 7.89 13.29
C ILE A 27 12.87 7.67 14.79
N ILE A 28 12.15 8.57 15.45
CA ILE A 28 11.84 8.46 16.89
C ILE A 28 11.07 7.17 17.17
N ASN A 29 10.07 6.85 16.35
CA ASN A 29 9.30 5.61 16.47
C ASN A 29 10.18 4.37 16.31
N THR A 30 11.09 4.37 15.33
CA THR A 30 12.01 3.24 15.12
C THR A 30 12.97 3.05 16.29
N VAL A 31 13.47 4.15 16.87
CA VAL A 31 14.38 4.10 18.02
C VAL A 31 13.65 3.57 19.25
N ASN A 32 12.44 4.04 19.53
CA ASN A 32 11.64 3.52 20.64
C ASN A 32 11.35 2.03 20.50
N LEU A 33 11.05 1.55 19.28
CA LEU A 33 10.89 0.13 19.01
C LEU A 33 12.19 -0.65 19.25
N LEU A 34 13.34 -0.13 18.81
CA LEU A 34 14.64 -0.76 19.01
C LEU A 34 15.05 -0.80 20.48
N VAL A 35 14.74 0.25 21.24
CA VAL A 35 14.99 0.33 22.69
C VAL A 35 14.23 -0.76 23.41
N ASN A 36 12.91 -0.87 23.18
CA ASN A 36 12.09 -1.91 23.80
C ASN A 36 12.61 -3.30 23.45
N ARG A 37 12.89 -3.54 22.16
CA ARG A 37 13.47 -4.82 21.70
C ARG A 37 14.82 -5.13 22.34
N ALA A 38 15.66 -4.12 22.57
CA ALA A 38 16.96 -4.31 23.22
C ALA A 38 16.79 -4.65 24.70
N VAL A 39 15.85 -4.00 25.40
CA VAL A 39 15.49 -4.30 26.79
C VAL A 39 14.95 -5.73 26.91
N ASP A 40 14.02 -6.13 26.04
CA ASP A 40 13.47 -7.50 26.00
C ASP A 40 14.58 -8.54 25.76
N ALA A 41 15.52 -8.24 24.87
CA ALA A 41 16.64 -9.11 24.56
C ALA A 41 17.62 -9.22 25.74
N VAL A 42 17.83 -8.14 26.48
CA VAL A 42 18.63 -8.15 27.72
C VAL A 42 17.94 -8.96 28.80
N GLU A 43 16.64 -8.77 29.02
CA GLU A 43 15.86 -9.56 29.99
C GLU A 43 15.93 -11.06 29.67
N THR A 44 15.64 -11.43 28.41
CA THR A 44 15.73 -12.81 27.95
C THR A 44 17.15 -13.38 28.10
N GLY A 45 18.17 -12.57 27.79
CA GLY A 45 19.57 -12.95 27.94
C GLY A 45 19.98 -13.19 29.40
N LEU A 46 19.49 -12.36 30.32
CA LEU A 46 19.76 -12.51 31.77
C LEU A 46 19.02 -13.69 32.38
N LEU A 47 17.77 -13.96 31.95
CA LEU A 47 16.99 -15.10 32.43
C LEU A 47 17.50 -16.46 31.92
N THR A 48 18.23 -16.46 30.80
CA THR A 48 18.83 -17.68 30.21
C THR A 48 20.27 -17.92 30.64
N ALA A 49 20.92 -16.91 31.25
CA ALA A 49 22.29 -17.03 31.73
C ALA A 49 22.36 -17.83 33.04
N ASP A 50 23.49 -18.50 33.25
CA ASP A 50 23.69 -19.35 34.42
C ASP A 50 23.74 -18.51 35.71
N PRO A 51 22.99 -18.86 36.77
CA PRO A 51 22.95 -18.08 38.01
C PRO A 51 24.32 -17.93 38.70
N GLU A 52 25.23 -18.89 38.51
CA GLU A 52 26.61 -18.82 39.01
C GLU A 52 27.39 -17.68 38.34
N THR A 53 27.24 -17.51 37.02
CA THR A 53 27.94 -16.48 36.25
C THR A 53 27.47 -15.06 36.56
N LEU A 54 26.22 -14.94 37.00
CA LEU A 54 25.59 -13.69 37.41
C LEU A 54 25.93 -13.30 38.87
N GLY A 55 26.62 -14.16 39.62
CA GLY A 55 27.04 -13.90 40.99
C GLY A 55 26.00 -14.21 42.07
N PHE A 56 24.84 -14.79 41.70
CA PHE A 56 23.80 -15.18 42.67
C PHE A 56 24.29 -16.31 43.58
N ALA A 57 25.14 -17.20 43.08
CA ALA A 57 25.73 -18.29 43.87
C ALA A 57 26.70 -17.79 44.95
N GLU A 58 27.51 -16.77 44.64
CA GLU A 58 28.45 -16.16 45.60
C GLU A 58 27.68 -15.37 46.67
N ARG A 59 26.62 -14.66 46.28
CA ARG A 59 25.77 -13.90 47.21
C ARG A 59 25.00 -14.81 48.15
N ALA A 60 24.36 -15.87 47.66
CA ALA A 60 23.67 -16.84 48.50
C ALA A 60 24.61 -17.52 49.51
N ALA A 61 25.86 -17.80 49.09
CA ALA A 61 26.90 -18.32 49.98
C ALA A 61 27.31 -17.30 51.06
N ALA A 62 27.37 -16.01 50.73
CA ALA A 62 27.73 -14.93 51.66
C ALA A 62 26.61 -14.57 52.65
N GLU A 63 25.35 -14.62 52.21
CA GLU A 63 24.18 -14.24 53.02
C GLU A 63 23.64 -15.39 53.88
N HIS A 64 24.21 -16.59 53.78
CA HIS A 64 23.68 -17.82 54.38
C HIS A 64 22.18 -18.04 54.06
N ALA A 65 21.70 -17.45 52.97
CA ALA A 65 20.35 -17.58 52.48
C ALA A 65 20.23 -18.88 51.68
N GLY A 66 19.10 -19.57 51.84
CA GLY A 66 18.89 -20.95 51.41
C GLY A 66 19.18 -21.16 49.94
N ARG A 67 20.18 -21.99 49.64
CA ARG A 67 20.17 -22.79 48.41
C ARG A 67 18.93 -23.67 48.48
N GLU A 68 17.86 -23.27 47.79
CA GLU A 68 16.70 -24.11 47.62
C GLU A 68 17.00 -25.03 46.43
N ALA A 69 16.94 -26.34 46.65
CA ALA A 69 17.05 -27.30 45.58
C ALA A 69 15.66 -27.50 44.98
N ASP A 70 15.53 -27.26 43.68
CA ASP A 70 14.29 -27.59 42.97
C ASP A 70 14.01 -29.09 43.02
N GLU A 71 12.81 -29.52 42.60
CA GLU A 71 12.36 -30.92 42.53
C GLU A 71 13.35 -31.86 41.78
N TYR A 72 14.24 -31.30 40.97
CA TYR A 72 15.26 -32.00 40.19
C TYR A 72 16.69 -31.89 40.76
N GLY A 73 16.88 -31.27 41.93
CA GLY A 73 18.18 -31.14 42.60
C GLY A 73 19.12 -30.10 41.99
N GLN A 74 18.61 -29.15 41.20
CA GLN A 74 19.38 -28.00 40.75
C GLN A 74 19.28 -26.84 41.74
N ASP A 75 20.36 -26.08 41.84
CA ASP A 75 20.41 -24.85 42.65
C ASP A 75 19.43 -23.83 42.07
N PHE A 76 18.39 -23.51 42.84
CA PHE A 76 17.37 -22.54 42.49
C PHE A 76 17.51 -21.29 43.36
N TYR A 77 17.49 -20.13 42.71
CA TYR A 77 17.57 -18.82 43.36
C TYR A 77 16.23 -18.09 43.16
N PRO A 78 15.30 -18.16 44.13
CA PRO A 78 13.97 -17.56 43.99
C PRO A 78 14.02 -16.04 43.78
N GLU A 79 15.05 -15.36 44.31
CA GLU A 79 15.22 -13.91 44.20
C GLU A 79 15.80 -13.45 42.85
N MET A 80 16.35 -14.37 42.04
CA MET A 80 16.99 -14.04 40.76
C MET A 80 16.03 -13.37 39.78
N ARG A 81 14.84 -13.96 39.58
CA ARG A 81 13.84 -13.44 38.64
C ARG A 81 13.33 -12.04 39.03
N PRO A 82 12.82 -11.80 40.26
CA PRO A 82 12.33 -10.49 40.62
C PRO A 82 13.43 -9.42 40.65
N GLU A 83 14.67 -9.76 41.00
CA GLU A 83 15.80 -8.81 40.97
C GLU A 83 16.16 -8.42 39.52
N ILE A 84 16.18 -9.39 38.60
CA ILE A 84 16.40 -9.13 37.17
C ILE A 84 15.26 -8.28 36.61
N GLU A 85 14.00 -8.65 36.86
CA GLU A 85 12.83 -7.89 36.39
C GLU A 85 12.85 -6.44 36.89
N GLU A 86 13.17 -6.22 38.19
CA GLU A 86 13.28 -4.87 38.75
C GLU A 86 14.45 -4.09 38.14
N GLY A 87 15.60 -4.74 37.94
CA GLY A 87 16.78 -4.14 37.31
C GLY A 87 16.54 -3.74 35.85
N VAL A 88 15.92 -4.63 35.08
CA VAL A 88 15.53 -4.41 33.68
C VAL A 88 14.51 -3.27 33.60
N HIS A 89 13.51 -3.23 34.50
CA HIS A 89 12.53 -2.16 34.52
C HIS A 89 13.14 -0.78 34.83
N LYS A 90 14.12 -0.73 35.77
CA LYS A 90 14.90 0.50 36.03
C LYS A 90 15.71 0.92 34.81
N LEU A 91 16.33 -0.03 34.11
CA LEU A 91 17.08 0.21 32.89
C LEU A 91 16.18 0.76 31.77
N GLU A 92 15.01 0.14 31.56
CA GLU A 92 14.00 0.59 30.59
C GLU A 92 13.60 2.03 30.85
N THR A 93 13.23 2.35 32.10
CA THR A 93 12.81 3.71 32.50
C THR A 93 13.93 4.74 32.26
N LEU A 94 15.17 4.39 32.61
CA LEU A 94 16.33 5.25 32.40
C LEU A 94 16.57 5.48 30.90
N LEU A 95 16.55 4.41 30.11
CA LEU A 95 16.81 4.46 28.68
C LEU A 95 15.72 5.24 27.96
N ALA A 96 14.45 5.02 28.27
CA ALA A 96 13.32 5.77 27.73
C ALA A 96 13.47 7.28 28.00
N THR A 97 13.77 7.66 29.25
CA THR A 97 13.97 9.07 29.62
C THR A 97 15.17 9.70 28.90
N ASN A 98 16.24 8.94 28.70
CA ASN A 98 17.45 9.44 28.04
C ASN A 98 17.24 9.61 26.53
N VAL A 99 16.59 8.62 25.91
CA VAL A 99 16.25 8.61 24.48
C VAL A 99 15.31 9.76 24.18
N ASP A 100 14.20 9.89 24.89
CA ASP A 100 13.24 11.01 24.75
C ASP A 100 13.95 12.37 24.76
N ARG A 101 14.73 12.64 25.83
CA ARG A 101 15.46 13.91 25.99
C ARG A 101 16.49 14.19 24.88
N ASN A 102 17.17 13.17 24.39
CA ASN A 102 18.21 13.34 23.36
C ASN A 102 17.60 13.42 21.96
N PHE A 103 16.52 12.69 21.70
CA PHE A 103 15.82 12.72 20.44
C PHE A 103 14.96 13.98 20.27
N ASP A 104 14.43 14.57 21.34
CA ASP A 104 13.87 15.93 21.32
C ASP A 104 14.89 16.97 20.85
N LYS A 105 16.12 16.89 21.37
CA LYS A 105 17.20 17.80 20.96
C LYS A 105 17.62 17.56 19.52
N PHE A 106 17.66 16.31 19.10
CA PHE A 106 17.92 15.93 17.72
C PHE A 106 16.85 16.48 16.78
N GLU A 107 15.57 16.37 17.13
CA GLU A 107 14.44 16.90 16.35
C GLU A 107 14.61 18.42 16.17
N ILE A 108 14.83 19.14 17.27
CA ILE A 108 15.05 20.59 17.25
C ILE A 108 16.28 20.94 16.41
N PHE A 109 17.38 20.20 16.55
CA PHE A 109 18.59 20.43 15.78
C PHE A 109 18.39 20.20 14.29
N ALA A 110 17.71 19.12 13.92
CA ALA A 110 17.45 18.74 12.54
C ALA A 110 16.55 19.77 11.85
N LEU A 111 15.46 20.21 12.50
CA LEU A 111 14.56 21.23 11.96
C LEU A 111 15.21 22.61 11.87
N ARG A 112 16.23 22.90 12.69
CA ARG A 112 16.93 24.19 12.68
C ARG A 112 18.12 24.26 11.73
N ASN A 113 18.76 23.13 11.43
CA ASN A 113 20.05 23.13 10.70
C ASN A 113 20.03 22.25 9.44
N ILE A 114 19.39 21.07 9.48
CA ILE A 114 19.41 20.13 8.35
C ILE A 114 18.28 20.45 7.39
N PHE A 115 17.06 20.55 7.92
CA PHE A 115 15.85 20.89 7.18
C PHE A 115 15.54 22.38 7.31
N ALA A 116 16.57 23.21 7.10
CA ALA A 116 16.45 24.65 7.15
C ALA A 116 17.09 25.28 5.92
N VAL A 117 16.45 26.33 5.41
CA VAL A 117 16.95 27.16 4.31
C VAL A 117 17.06 28.59 4.83
N GLU A 118 18.19 29.23 4.55
CA GLU A 118 18.40 30.63 4.95
C GLU A 118 17.27 31.51 4.36
N PRO A 119 16.59 32.34 5.17
CA PRO A 119 15.38 33.05 4.75
C PRO A 119 15.62 33.97 3.55
N ASP A 120 16.85 34.49 3.41
CA ASP A 120 17.24 35.37 2.31
C ASP A 120 17.46 34.59 1.00
N LEU A 121 17.78 33.30 1.09
CA LEU A 121 17.96 32.40 -0.06
C LEU A 121 16.64 31.79 -0.53
N VAL A 122 15.62 31.67 0.32
CA VAL A 122 14.31 31.04 -0.01
C VAL A 122 13.73 31.51 -1.36
N PRO A 123 13.70 32.82 -1.70
CA PRO A 123 13.15 33.29 -2.98
C PRO A 123 13.97 32.87 -4.22
N TRP A 124 15.24 32.51 -4.02
CA TRP A 124 16.19 32.18 -5.08
C TRP A 124 16.29 30.67 -5.33
N VAL A 125 15.85 29.85 -4.36
CA VAL A 125 15.83 28.40 -4.51
C VAL A 125 14.75 27.99 -5.50
N ARG A 126 15.15 27.25 -6.54
CA ARG A 126 14.24 26.66 -7.54
C ARG A 126 14.43 25.16 -7.57
N LEU A 127 13.34 24.41 -7.41
CA LEU A 127 13.34 22.95 -7.51
C LEU A 127 13.41 22.52 -8.98
N GLY A 128 13.90 21.31 -9.23
CA GLY A 128 14.16 20.81 -10.58
C GLY A 128 12.94 20.79 -11.50
N HIS A 129 11.75 20.52 -10.96
CA HIS A 129 10.51 20.49 -11.74
C HIS A 129 9.98 21.87 -12.15
N TYR A 130 10.61 22.96 -11.68
CA TYR A 130 10.32 24.32 -12.14
C TYR A 130 11.16 24.77 -13.34
N GLN A 131 12.15 23.99 -13.79
CA GLN A 131 13.05 24.40 -14.87
C GLN A 131 12.34 24.62 -16.21
N ASP A 132 11.34 23.80 -16.52
CA ASP A 132 10.56 23.89 -17.76
C ASP A 132 9.24 24.67 -17.58
N LEU A 133 9.00 25.23 -16.40
CA LEU A 133 7.76 25.92 -16.07
C LEU A 133 7.89 27.43 -16.38
N ASN A 134 7.52 27.81 -17.59
CA ASN A 134 7.30 29.21 -17.93
C ASN A 134 5.95 29.63 -17.33
N LEU A 135 5.97 30.28 -16.16
CA LEU A 135 4.77 30.91 -15.62
C LEU A 135 4.38 32.05 -16.57
N PRO A 136 3.20 32.00 -17.22
CA PRO A 136 2.75 33.11 -18.05
C PRO A 136 2.65 34.35 -17.16
N SER A 137 3.26 35.45 -17.61
CA SER A 137 3.05 36.75 -16.98
C SER A 137 1.54 37.04 -16.97
N PRO A 138 0.98 37.71 -15.94
CA PRO A 138 -0.44 38.10 -15.97
C PRO A 138 -0.81 38.98 -17.18
N ALA A 139 0.18 39.53 -17.89
CA ALA A 139 0.01 40.27 -19.15
C ALA A 139 0.07 39.39 -20.41
N SER A 140 0.57 38.16 -20.32
CA SER A 140 0.59 37.18 -21.41
C SER A 140 -0.40 36.07 -21.06
N SER A 141 -1.69 36.39 -21.11
CA SER A 141 -2.72 35.37 -21.18
C SER A 141 -2.50 34.57 -22.45
N ASP A 142 -1.78 33.45 -22.38
CA ASP A 142 -1.77 32.50 -23.49
C ASP A 142 -3.23 32.09 -23.74
N PRO A 143 -3.83 32.46 -24.88
CA PRO A 143 -5.27 32.36 -25.09
C PRO A 143 -5.77 30.91 -25.27
N ASN A 144 -4.87 29.93 -25.20
CA ASN A 144 -5.16 28.56 -25.68
C ASN A 144 -5.81 27.65 -24.65
N ILE A 145 -5.57 27.82 -23.35
CA ILE A 145 -6.09 26.92 -22.32
C ILE A 145 -6.99 27.70 -21.36
N THR A 146 -8.14 28.12 -21.87
CA THR A 146 -9.23 28.60 -21.04
C THR A 146 -9.97 27.40 -20.44
N PRO A 147 -10.60 27.54 -19.25
CA PRO A 147 -11.40 26.47 -18.67
C PRO A 147 -12.54 26.04 -19.60
N GLU A 148 -13.01 26.95 -20.45
CA GLU A 148 -14.00 26.68 -21.49
C GLU A 148 -13.44 25.85 -22.64
N SER A 149 -12.25 26.16 -23.17
CA SER A 149 -11.62 25.36 -24.23
C SER A 149 -11.36 23.93 -23.76
N LEU A 150 -10.99 23.76 -22.49
CA LEU A 150 -10.80 22.46 -21.85
C LEU A 150 -12.12 21.68 -21.75
N ARG A 151 -13.21 22.33 -21.32
CA ARG A 151 -14.55 21.70 -21.28
C ARG A 151 -15.02 21.27 -22.66
N LEU A 152 -14.81 22.11 -23.67
CA LEU A 152 -15.14 21.78 -25.07
C LEU A 152 -14.32 20.59 -25.56
N LEU A 153 -13.02 20.54 -25.25
CA LEU A 153 -12.16 19.42 -25.62
C LEU A 153 -12.59 18.12 -24.93
N ARG A 154 -12.93 18.17 -23.63
CA ARG A 154 -13.48 17.00 -22.91
C ARG A 154 -14.78 16.52 -23.55
N ARG A 155 -15.69 17.43 -23.90
CA ARG A 155 -16.94 17.08 -24.59
C ARG A 155 -16.66 16.46 -25.97
N LYS A 156 -15.75 17.04 -26.76
CA LYS A 156 -15.33 16.50 -28.05
C LYS A 156 -14.75 15.09 -27.91
N LEU A 157 -13.93 14.85 -26.89
CA LEU A 157 -13.39 13.52 -26.58
C LEU A 157 -14.53 12.52 -26.27
N GLN A 158 -15.50 12.92 -25.44
CA GLN A 158 -16.64 12.07 -25.11
C GLN A 158 -17.47 11.71 -26.37
N GLU A 159 -17.79 12.69 -27.21
CA GLU A 159 -18.58 12.45 -28.43
C GLU A 159 -17.80 11.59 -29.46
N THR A 160 -16.50 11.82 -29.62
CA THR A 160 -15.65 11.00 -30.50
C THR A 160 -15.56 9.55 -30.00
N ARG A 161 -15.49 9.33 -28.68
CA ARG A 161 -15.54 7.97 -28.10
C ARG A 161 -16.88 7.28 -28.35
N LYS A 162 -18.01 7.98 -28.17
CA LYS A 162 -19.35 7.43 -28.46
C LYS A 162 -19.46 7.03 -29.93
N LEU A 163 -19.06 7.92 -30.85
CA LEU A 163 -19.04 7.63 -32.29
C LEU A 163 -18.18 6.41 -32.59
N HIS A 164 -16.96 6.34 -32.02
CA HIS A 164 -16.05 5.22 -32.23
C HIS A 164 -16.68 3.89 -31.80
N SER A 165 -17.38 3.85 -30.65
CA SER A 165 -18.07 2.64 -30.20
C SER A 165 -19.20 2.21 -31.14
N ALA A 166 -19.97 3.16 -31.68
CA ALA A 166 -21.04 2.89 -32.63
C ALA A 166 -20.48 2.37 -33.97
N LEU A 167 -19.41 2.98 -34.48
CA LEU A 167 -18.73 2.54 -35.71
C LEU A 167 -18.17 1.13 -35.53
N ALA A 168 -17.54 0.83 -34.39
CA ALA A 168 -17.04 -0.51 -34.10
C ALA A 168 -18.17 -1.56 -34.09
N ALA A 169 -19.34 -1.22 -33.53
CA ALA A 169 -20.51 -2.10 -33.55
C ALA A 169 -21.05 -2.32 -34.98
N GLU A 170 -21.14 -1.27 -35.79
CA GLU A 170 -21.56 -1.38 -37.20
C GLU A 170 -20.57 -2.19 -38.04
N LYS A 171 -19.27 -1.99 -37.82
CA LYS A 171 -18.23 -2.80 -38.47
C LYS A 171 -18.41 -4.28 -38.15
N ALA A 172 -18.61 -4.63 -36.88
CA ALA A 172 -18.84 -6.01 -36.47
C ALA A 172 -20.10 -6.63 -37.11
N ARG A 173 -21.19 -5.84 -37.23
CA ARG A 173 -22.42 -6.27 -37.94
C ARG A 173 -22.15 -6.51 -39.41
N ASN A 174 -21.47 -5.58 -40.08
CA ASN A 174 -21.13 -5.72 -41.49
C ASN A 174 -20.21 -6.92 -41.75
N ASP A 175 -19.22 -7.16 -40.88
CA ASP A 175 -18.33 -8.32 -40.97
C ASP A 175 -19.11 -9.64 -40.79
N ALA A 176 -20.07 -9.69 -39.86
CA ALA A 176 -20.95 -10.84 -39.68
C ALA A 176 -21.85 -11.09 -40.92
N LEU A 177 -22.48 -10.05 -41.47
CA LEU A 177 -23.27 -10.15 -42.69
C LEU A 177 -22.43 -10.60 -43.88
N LEU A 178 -21.23 -10.04 -44.05
CA LEU A 178 -20.30 -10.47 -45.10
C LEU A 178 -19.89 -11.92 -44.92
N SER A 179 -19.71 -12.41 -43.69
CA SER A 179 -19.42 -13.82 -43.44
C SER A 179 -20.59 -14.74 -43.84
N GLN A 180 -21.84 -14.34 -43.58
CA GLN A 180 -23.04 -15.07 -43.99
C GLN A 180 -23.21 -15.07 -45.51
N LEU A 181 -23.01 -13.92 -46.16
CA LEU A 181 -23.08 -13.85 -47.63
C LEU A 181 -21.97 -14.70 -48.27
N ARG A 182 -20.75 -14.68 -47.71
CA ARG A 182 -19.64 -15.51 -48.19
C ARG A 182 -19.90 -17.00 -47.99
N SER A 183 -20.55 -17.41 -46.89
CA SER A 183 -20.90 -18.82 -46.67
C SER A 183 -22.01 -19.31 -47.61
N LEU A 184 -22.90 -18.42 -48.07
CA LEU A 184 -23.91 -18.74 -49.09
C LEU A 184 -23.33 -18.83 -50.50
N ILE A 185 -22.31 -18.03 -50.82
CA ILE A 185 -21.65 -18.01 -52.13
C ILE A 185 -20.60 -19.12 -52.25
N THR A 186 -20.00 -19.56 -51.13
CA THR A 186 -19.05 -20.68 -51.12
C THR A 186 -19.82 -22.00 -51.12
N PRO A 187 -19.77 -22.82 -52.19
CA PRO A 187 -20.47 -24.10 -52.21
C PRO A 187 -19.90 -25.02 -51.11
N GLN A 188 -20.78 -25.58 -50.28
CA GLN A 188 -20.44 -26.66 -49.36
C GLN A 188 -19.91 -27.84 -50.18
N THR A 189 -18.60 -28.06 -50.21
CA THR A 189 -18.05 -29.37 -50.55
C THR A 189 -18.22 -30.28 -49.33
N THR A 190 -19.44 -30.73 -49.09
CA THR A 190 -19.70 -31.92 -48.27
C THR A 190 -19.44 -33.15 -49.14
N LYS A 191 -18.23 -33.71 -49.04
CA LYS A 191 -18.00 -35.11 -49.36
C LYS A 191 -17.74 -35.86 -48.07
N THR A 192 -18.80 -36.46 -47.53
CA THR A 192 -18.68 -37.55 -46.55
C THR A 192 -19.71 -38.61 -46.91
N GLU A 193 -19.24 -39.64 -47.62
CA GLU A 193 -19.98 -40.87 -47.88
C GLU A 193 -20.19 -41.66 -46.57
N PRO A 194 -21.23 -42.51 -46.50
CA PRO A 194 -21.52 -43.33 -45.34
C PRO A 194 -20.74 -44.66 -45.42
N GLN A 195 -20.02 -45.04 -44.36
CA GLN A 195 -19.59 -46.42 -44.16
C GLN A 195 -19.88 -46.90 -42.73
N SER A 196 -20.80 -47.85 -42.66
CA SER A 196 -20.80 -49.12 -41.90
C SER A 196 -20.19 -49.17 -40.49
N SER A 197 -21.05 -49.59 -39.54
CA SER A 197 -20.89 -49.92 -38.10
C SER A 197 -19.90 -51.10 -37.79
N PRO A 198 -19.78 -51.66 -36.55
CA PRO A 198 -20.36 -51.33 -35.22
C PRO A 198 -19.40 -51.47 -33.98
N ALA A 199 -19.96 -51.24 -32.77
CA ALA A 199 -19.60 -51.80 -31.45
C ALA A 199 -18.60 -51.07 -30.50
N SER A 200 -19.13 -50.50 -29.40
CA SER A 200 -18.89 -50.86 -27.97
C SER A 200 -19.20 -49.65 -27.07
N MET A 201 -20.34 -49.59 -26.38
CA MET A 201 -20.60 -50.05 -25.01
C MET A 201 -20.18 -49.06 -23.89
N ILE A 202 -21.15 -48.79 -22.99
CA ILE A 202 -21.08 -48.43 -21.56
C ILE A 202 -21.47 -46.97 -21.19
N HIS A 203 -22.67 -46.89 -20.57
CA HIS A 203 -23.12 -46.16 -19.35
C HIS A 203 -22.39 -44.85 -18.95
N SER A 204 -23.02 -43.78 -18.45
CA SER A 204 -24.24 -43.64 -17.62
C SER A 204 -24.52 -42.15 -17.31
N SER A 205 -25.82 -41.80 -17.14
CA SER A 205 -26.42 -40.74 -16.29
C SER A 205 -25.89 -39.28 -16.39
N SER A 206 -26.68 -38.21 -16.55
CA SER A 206 -27.96 -37.89 -15.91
C SER A 206 -28.60 -36.61 -16.50
N THR A 207 -29.94 -36.59 -16.49
CA THR A 207 -30.84 -35.45 -16.17
C THR A 207 -31.11 -34.30 -17.17
N VAL A 208 -32.38 -34.34 -17.64
CA VAL A 208 -33.41 -33.28 -17.65
C VAL A 208 -33.59 -32.42 -18.92
N THR A 209 -34.62 -32.87 -19.63
CA THR A 209 -35.54 -32.27 -20.60
C THR A 209 -35.89 -30.78 -20.42
N ALA A 210 -35.77 -29.99 -21.49
CA ALA A 210 -36.63 -28.83 -21.75
C ALA A 210 -36.80 -28.59 -23.27
N PRO A 211 -38.02 -28.24 -23.75
CA PRO A 211 -38.39 -28.22 -25.17
C PRO A 211 -38.02 -26.91 -25.90
N PRO A 212 -38.03 -26.92 -27.25
CA PRO A 212 -37.83 -25.73 -28.08
C PRO A 212 -39.13 -24.92 -28.13
N ASP A 213 -39.04 -23.60 -27.85
CA ASP A 213 -39.86 -22.53 -28.45
C ASP A 213 -39.73 -21.23 -27.61
N SER A 214 -38.74 -20.40 -27.93
CA SER A 214 -38.59 -19.06 -27.34
C SER A 214 -38.41 -17.97 -28.39
N VAL A 215 -38.95 -18.18 -29.60
CA VAL A 215 -38.86 -17.20 -30.70
C VAL A 215 -39.88 -16.05 -30.55
N LEU A 216 -40.82 -16.11 -29.59
CA LEU A 216 -41.92 -15.15 -29.48
C LEU A 216 -42.12 -14.50 -28.08
N SER A 217 -41.17 -14.61 -27.15
CA SER A 217 -41.27 -13.96 -25.83
C SER A 217 -41.00 -12.45 -25.85
N PHE A 218 -40.54 -11.89 -26.97
CA PHE A 218 -40.29 -10.46 -27.14
C PHE A 218 -41.57 -9.62 -27.28
N LEU A 219 -42.72 -10.24 -27.61
CA LEU A 219 -43.97 -9.52 -27.85
C LEU A 219 -44.81 -9.29 -26.59
N THR A 220 -44.46 -9.89 -25.44
CA THR A 220 -45.28 -9.81 -24.21
C THR A 220 -44.63 -9.05 -23.07
N SER A 221 -43.40 -8.53 -23.23
CA SER A 221 -42.76 -7.68 -22.22
C SER A 221 -42.18 -6.42 -22.85
N THR A 222 -42.97 -5.35 -22.96
CA THR A 222 -42.75 -4.13 -22.14
C THR A 222 -43.70 -2.98 -22.50
N LEU A 223 -44.19 -2.33 -21.44
CA LEU A 223 -45.06 -1.15 -21.37
C LEU A 223 -44.38 0.12 -21.92
N ALA A 224 -45.03 0.82 -22.86
CA ALA A 224 -45.05 2.30 -22.94
C ALA A 224 -46.10 2.82 -23.94
N ALA A 225 -47.38 2.58 -23.65
CA ALA A 225 -48.47 3.45 -24.10
C ALA A 225 -49.57 3.39 -23.03
N ARG A 226 -49.30 4.05 -21.88
CA ARG A 226 -50.36 4.44 -20.96
C ARG A 226 -50.13 5.91 -20.63
N THR A 227 -51.08 6.69 -21.12
CA THR A 227 -51.47 8.07 -20.81
C THR A 227 -51.03 8.60 -19.46
#